data_AF-A0A7L0G180-F1
#
_entry.id   AF-A0A7L0G180-F1
#
_cell.length_a   1.000
_cell.length_b   1.000
_cell.length_c   1.000
_cell.angle_alpha   90.00
_cell.angle_beta   90.00
_cell.angle_gamma   90.00
#
_symmetry.space_group_name_H-M   'P 1'
#
loop_
_entity.id
_entity.type
_entity.pdbx_description
1 polymer ?
#
loop_
_entity_poly.entity_id
_entity_poly.type
_entity_poly.pdbx_seq_one_letter_code
_entity_poly.pdbx_strand_id
1 'polypeptide(L)'
;NAQRGAWFPSRRAHLRLCLEKLKGLVPLGADAGRHTTLSLLTKAKLHIKKLEDYDRKAVHQIDQLQREQRHLKRQLEKLGIERIRMDSIGSTVSSERSDSDRGES
;
A
#
# COMPACT_ATOMS: atom_id res chain seq x y z
N ASN A 1 31.41 -44.01 -33.39
CA ASN A 1 31.60 -42.56 -33.18
C ASN A 1 30.23 -41.88 -33.12
N ALA A 2 29.48 -42.07 -32.03
CA ALA A 2 28.09 -41.59 -31.89
C ALA A 2 27.85 -40.91 -30.53
N GLN A 3 28.87 -40.22 -30.01
CA GLN A 3 28.77 -39.42 -28.79
C GLN A 3 29.14 -37.98 -29.14
N ARG A 4 28.17 -37.20 -29.64
CA ARG A 4 28.24 -35.71 -29.72
C ARG A 4 26.94 -35.07 -30.27
N GLY A 5 25.77 -35.57 -29.87
CA GLY A 5 24.48 -35.08 -30.40
C GLY A 5 23.61 -34.24 -29.45
N ALA A 6 23.94 -34.14 -28.16
CA ALA A 6 22.91 -33.82 -27.15
C ALA A 6 23.36 -32.85 -26.03
N TRP A 7 23.98 -31.70 -26.35
CA TRP A 7 24.35 -30.75 -25.28
C TRP A 7 24.02 -29.27 -25.51
N PHE A 8 23.41 -28.92 -26.66
CA PHE A 8 22.87 -27.57 -26.84
C PHE A 8 21.45 -27.64 -27.40
N PRO A 9 20.44 -27.11 -26.69
CA PRO A 9 19.09 -27.03 -27.23
C PRO A 9 19.13 -26.27 -28.55
N SER A 10 18.61 -26.86 -29.62
CA SER A 10 18.46 -26.16 -30.90
C SER A 10 17.69 -24.85 -30.67
N ARG A 11 17.92 -23.82 -31.49
CA ARG A 11 17.26 -22.51 -31.39
C ARG A 11 15.74 -22.59 -31.12
N ARG A 12 15.07 -23.58 -31.71
CA ARG A 12 13.64 -23.88 -31.50
C ARG A 12 13.30 -24.37 -30.08
N ALA A 13 14.13 -25.21 -29.47
CA ALA A 13 13.93 -25.69 -28.10
C ALA A 13 14.11 -24.55 -27.08
N HIS A 14 15.12 -23.70 -27.30
CA HIS A 14 15.32 -22.52 -26.47
C HIS A 14 14.13 -21.56 -26.55
N LEU A 15 13.63 -21.28 -27.76
CA LEU A 15 12.45 -20.43 -27.95
C LEU A 15 11.21 -20.97 -27.21
N ARG A 16 10.95 -22.28 -27.28
CA ARG A 16 9.84 -22.92 -26.55
C ARG A 16 9.97 -22.70 -25.04
N LEU A 17 11.17 -22.89 -24.48
CA LEU A 17 11.41 -22.66 -23.06
C LEU A 17 11.13 -21.21 -22.64
N CYS A 18 11.58 -20.24 -23.43
CA CYS A 18 11.30 -18.82 -23.15
C CYS A 18 9.81 -18.50 -23.17
N LEU A 19 9.06 -19.07 -24.11
CA LEU A 19 7.61 -18.87 -24.20
C LEU A 19 6.87 -19.52 -23.02
N GLU A 20 7.29 -20.72 -22.58
CA GLU A 20 6.71 -21.36 -21.40
C GLU A 20 6.96 -20.56 -20.12
N LYS A 21 8.19 -20.04 -19.93
CA LYS A 21 8.48 -19.11 -18.82
C LYS A 21 7.58 -17.88 -18.87
N LEU A 22 7.41 -17.28 -20.05
CA LEU A 22 6.56 -16.11 -20.22
C LEU A 22 5.09 -16.40 -19.87
N LYS A 23 4.58 -17.59 -20.20
CA LYS A 23 3.22 -17.98 -19.82
C LYS A 23 2.99 -18.01 -18.31
N GLY A 24 4.00 -18.38 -17.53
CA GLY A 24 3.92 -18.39 -16.06
C GLY A 24 3.88 -16.98 -15.44
N LEU A 25 4.39 -15.96 -16.13
CA LEU A 25 4.45 -14.58 -15.63
C LEU A 25 3.25 -13.73 -16.06
N VAL A 26 2.57 -14.10 -17.13
CA VAL A 26 1.45 -13.34 -17.67
C VAL A 26 0.14 -13.92 -17.11
N PRO A 27 -0.82 -13.09 -16.67
CA PRO A 27 -2.13 -13.56 -16.27
C PRO A 27 -2.93 -13.99 -17.50
N LEU A 28 -2.77 -15.26 -17.89
CA LEU A 28 -3.38 -15.82 -19.10
C LEU A 28 -4.81 -16.35 -18.90
N GLY A 29 -5.27 -16.49 -17.66
CA GLY A 29 -6.59 -17.05 -17.34
C GLY A 29 -6.71 -18.54 -17.66
N ALA A 30 -7.92 -19.08 -17.58
CA ALA A 30 -8.20 -20.52 -17.71
C ALA A 30 -7.94 -21.12 -19.11
N ASP A 31 -7.55 -20.31 -20.10
CA ASP A 31 -7.34 -20.74 -21.49
C ASP A 31 -5.86 -20.79 -21.89
N ALA A 32 -4.96 -20.96 -20.91
CA ALA A 32 -3.50 -21.04 -21.06
C ALA A 32 -3.03 -22.00 -22.18
N GLY A 33 -3.81 -23.03 -22.50
CA GLY A 33 -3.53 -24.02 -23.54
C GLY A 33 -3.83 -23.59 -25.00
N ARG A 34 -4.68 -22.58 -25.24
CA ARG A 34 -5.09 -22.16 -26.60
C ARG A 34 -4.31 -20.96 -27.15
N HIS A 35 -3.43 -20.37 -26.35
CA HIS A 35 -2.76 -19.14 -26.73
C HIS A 35 -1.70 -19.37 -27.83
N THR A 36 -1.83 -18.60 -28.91
CA THR A 36 -0.76 -18.45 -29.92
C THR A 36 0.38 -17.60 -29.37
N THR A 37 1.59 -17.74 -29.94
CA THR A 37 2.75 -16.91 -29.57
C THR A 37 2.45 -15.41 -29.66
N LEU A 38 1.73 -14.97 -30.70
CA LEU A 38 1.35 -13.58 -30.86
C LEU A 38 0.43 -13.10 -29.73
N SER A 39 -0.58 -13.89 -29.38
CA SER A 39 -1.53 -13.53 -28.31
C SER A 39 -0.85 -13.42 -26.94
N LEU A 40 0.15 -14.29 -26.68
CA LEU A 40 0.97 -14.25 -25.48
C LEU A 40 1.80 -12.97 -25.39
N LEU A 41 2.51 -12.61 -26.48
CA LEU A 41 3.34 -11.41 -26.51
C LEU A 41 2.51 -10.13 -26.33
N THR A 42 1.33 -10.06 -26.97
CA THR A 42 0.41 -8.93 -26.81
C THR A 42 -0.09 -8.79 -25.37
N LYS A 43 -0.49 -9.90 -24.73
CA LYS A 43 -0.91 -9.89 -23.32
C LYS A 43 0.24 -9.55 -22.38
N ALA A 44 1.45 -10.03 -22.63
CA ALA A 44 2.64 -9.67 -21.86
C ALA A 44 2.90 -8.16 -21.90
N LYS A 45 2.88 -7.57 -23.10
CA LYS A 45 3.03 -6.12 -23.28
C LYS A 45 1.96 -5.32 -22.53
N LEU A 46 0.71 -5.79 -22.59
CA LEU A 46 -0.38 -5.16 -21.84
C LEU A 46 -0.21 -5.31 -20.33
N HIS A 47 0.26 -6.47 -19.87
CA HIS A 47 0.47 -6.73 -18.46
C HIS A 47 1.55 -5.82 -17.86
N ILE A 48 2.66 -5.63 -18.58
CA ILE A 48 3.71 -4.67 -18.19
C ILE A 48 3.12 -3.28 -17.99
N LYS A 49 2.37 -2.77 -18.98
CA LYS A 49 1.71 -1.45 -18.87
C LYS A 49 0.77 -1.35 -17.66
N LYS A 50 -0.02 -2.40 -17.40
CA LYS A 50 -0.91 -2.43 -16.23
C LYS A 50 -0.12 -2.39 -14.92
N LEU A 51 0.99 -3.13 -14.82
CA LEU A 51 1.85 -3.11 -13.63
C LEU A 51 2.44 -1.71 -13.41
N GLU A 52 2.92 -1.06 -14.48
CA GLU A 52 3.41 0.32 -14.42
C GLU A 52 2.31 1.30 -13.95
N ASP A 53 1.07 1.14 -14.43
CA ASP A 53 -0.07 1.95 -14.00
C ASP A 53 -0.43 1.73 -12.53
N TYR A 54 -0.39 0.48 -12.06
CA TYR A 54 -0.64 0.14 -10.67
C TYR A 54 0.41 0.73 -9.75
N ASP A 55 1.68 0.65 -10.12
CA ASP A 55 2.77 1.19 -9.33
C ASP A 55 2.64 2.73 -9.18
N ARG A 56 2.35 3.43 -10.28
CA ARG A 56 2.09 4.89 -10.25
C ARG A 56 0.91 5.24 -9.32
N LYS A 57 -0.18 4.46 -9.36
CA LYS A 57 -1.34 4.68 -8.49
C LYS A 57 -1.02 4.36 -7.03
N ALA A 58 -0.24 3.32 -6.75
CA ALA A 58 0.14 2.92 -5.41
C ALA A 58 0.99 4.02 -4.75
N VAL A 59 1.96 4.60 -5.47
CA VAL A 59 2.74 5.75 -5.00
C VAL A 59 1.84 6.92 -4.65
N HIS A 60 0.88 7.27 -5.52
CA HIS A 60 -0.08 8.33 -5.23
C HIS A 60 -0.91 8.04 -3.98
N GLN A 61 -1.38 6.80 -3.81
CA GLN A 61 -2.16 6.41 -2.65
C GLN A 61 -1.35 6.51 -1.35
N ILE A 62 -0.08 6.11 -1.37
CA ILE A 62 0.83 6.26 -0.23
C ILE A 62 0.95 7.73 0.14
N ASP A 63 1.18 8.61 -0.83
CA ASP A 63 1.29 10.05 -0.60
C ASP A 63 0.03 10.65 0.04
N GLN A 64 -1.16 10.24 -0.42
CA GLN A 64 -2.43 10.70 0.17
C GLN A 64 -2.56 10.23 1.62
N LEU A 65 -2.35 8.94 1.87
CA LEU A 65 -2.42 8.36 3.22
C LEU A 65 -1.41 9.01 4.17
N GLN A 66 -0.22 9.33 3.70
CA GLN A 66 0.77 10.05 4.50
C GLN A 66 0.33 11.48 4.83
N ARG A 67 -0.34 12.19 3.91
CA ARG A 67 -0.91 13.52 4.18
C ARG A 67 -2.02 13.43 5.23
N GLU A 68 -2.92 12.47 5.09
CA GLU A 68 -4.00 12.21 6.05
C GLU A 68 -3.43 11.87 7.43
N GLN A 69 -2.45 10.98 7.51
CA GLN A 69 -1.80 10.64 8.78
C GLN A 69 -1.19 11.90 9.44
N ARG A 70 -0.50 12.76 8.68
CA ARG A 70 0.03 14.03 9.21
C ARG A 70 -1.07 14.98 9.66
N HIS A 71 -2.18 15.02 8.94
CA HIS A 71 -3.33 15.85 9.31
C HIS A 71 -3.94 15.39 10.64
N LEU A 72 -4.25 14.09 10.75
CA LEU A 72 -4.81 13.48 11.94
C LEU A 72 -3.89 13.63 13.16
N LYS A 73 -2.57 13.44 12.99
CA LYS A 73 -1.59 13.66 14.07
C LYS A 73 -1.64 15.09 14.62
N ARG A 74 -1.69 16.10 13.74
CA ARG A 74 -1.83 17.50 14.17
C ARG A 74 -3.16 17.79 14.87
N GLN A 75 -4.26 17.13 14.46
CA GLN A 75 -5.54 17.27 15.15
C GLN A 75 -5.48 16.67 16.56
N LEU A 76 -4.84 15.51 16.71
CA LEU A 76 -4.62 14.90 18.02
C LEU A 76 -3.72 15.76 18.92
N GLU A 77 -2.64 16.33 18.38
CA GLU A 77 -1.77 17.25 19.12
C GLU A 77 -2.55 18.48 19.63
N LYS A 78 -3.40 19.09 18.79
CA LYS A 78 -4.25 20.23 19.20
C LYS A 78 -5.19 19.87 20.34
N LEU A 79 -5.90 18.74 20.22
CA LEU A 79 -6.82 18.26 21.26
C LEU A 79 -6.08 17.88 22.55
N GLY A 80 -4.87 17.32 22.45
CA GLY A 80 -4.02 17.03 23.59
C GLY A 80 -3.55 18.30 24.32
N ILE A 81 -3.17 19.34 23.58
CA ILE A 81 -2.78 20.65 24.14
C ILE A 81 -3.99 21.34 24.80
N GLU A 82 -5.16 21.26 24.19
CA GLU A 82 -6.40 21.82 24.74
C GLU A 82 -6.77 21.16 26.07
N ARG A 83 -6.59 19.83 26.17
CA ARG A 83 -6.80 19.08 27.42
C ARG A 83 -5.83 19.51 28.53
N ILE A 84 -4.53 19.61 28.23
CA ILE A 84 -3.51 20.05 29.21
C ILE A 84 -3.77 21.48 29.71
N ARG A 85 -4.24 22.38 28.83
CA ARG A 85 -4.63 23.75 29.25
C ARG A 85 -5.85 23.74 30.15
N MET A 86 -6.86 22.92 29.86
CA MET A 86 -8.09 22.87 30.64
C MET A 86 -7.83 22.35 32.06
N ASP A 87 -6.92 21.38 32.21
CA ASP A 87 -6.54 20.82 33.51
C ASP A 87 -5.74 21.80 34.40
N SER A 88 -5.07 22.81 33.81
CA SER A 88 -4.31 23.84 34.56
C SER A 88 -5.10 25.11 34.91
N ILE A 89 -6.16 25.45 34.15
CA ILE A 89 -6.97 26.65 34.39
C ILE A 89 -8.21 26.35 35.24
N GLY A 90 -8.67 25.09 35.29
CA GLY A 90 -9.84 24.67 36.06
C GLY A 90 -9.67 24.63 37.59
N SER A 91 -8.45 24.84 38.12
CA SER A 91 -8.15 24.69 39.55
C SER A 91 -8.19 25.99 40.37
N THR A 92 -8.54 27.15 39.78
CA THR A 92 -8.52 28.45 40.48
C THR A 92 -9.89 29.06 40.80
N VAL A 93 -11.00 28.28 40.80
CA VAL A 93 -12.31 28.84 41.19
C VAL A 93 -13.14 27.90 42.08
N SER A 94 -12.53 27.32 43.11
CA SER A 94 -13.28 26.58 44.16
C SER A 94 -12.60 26.68 45.54
N SER A 95 -12.39 27.90 45.99
CA SER A 95 -12.34 28.29 47.39
C SER A 95 -12.51 29.79 47.35
N GLU A 96 -13.67 30.36 47.69
CA GLU A 96 -13.77 31.21 48.88
C GLU A 96 -15.23 31.72 48.97
N ARG A 97 -16.21 30.86 49.23
CA ARG A 97 -17.53 31.27 49.75
C ARG A 97 -18.15 30.18 50.61
N SER A 98 -17.57 29.98 51.79
CA SER A 98 -18.32 29.43 52.94
C SER A 98 -18.36 30.51 54.01
N ASP A 99 -19.18 31.52 53.76
CA ASP A 99 -19.67 32.42 54.81
C ASP A 99 -20.96 31.78 55.35
N SER A 100 -20.88 31.14 56.52
CA SER A 100 -22.04 30.57 57.20
C SER A 100 -21.96 30.84 58.70
N ASP A 101 -22.74 31.85 59.07
CA ASP A 101 -23.64 31.92 60.24
C ASP A 101 -23.07 32.35 61.59
N ARG A 102 -23.27 33.64 61.86
CA ARG A 102 -23.30 34.26 63.19
C ARG A 102 -24.63 33.89 63.85
N GLY A 103 -24.64 32.86 64.68
CA GLY A 103 -25.75 32.47 65.54
C GLY A 103 -25.50 32.85 67.01
N GLU A 104 -26.43 33.62 67.56
CA GLU A 104 -26.56 34.02 68.97
C GLU A 104 -26.48 32.85 69.97
N SER A 105 -25.82 33.07 71.11
CA SER A 105 -26.26 32.71 72.48
C SER A 105 -25.25 33.20 73.52
#